data_AF-A0A2E3ET73-F1
#
_entry.id   AF-A0A2E3ET73-F1
#
_cell.length_a   1.000
_cell.length_b   1.000
_cell.length_c   1.000
_cell.angle_alpha   90.00
_cell.angle_beta   90.00
_cell.angle_gamma   90.00
#
_symmetry.space_group_name_H-M   'P 1'
#
loop_
_entity.id
_entity.type
_entity.pdbx_description
1 polymer ?
#
loop_
_entity_poly.entity_id
_entity_poly.type
_entity_poly.pdbx_seq_one_letter_code
_entity_poly.pdbx_strand_id
1 'polypeptide(L)'
;MAPETVQAAVEPDEDLARARRKLAFEAADAEGLLGPRDTAVGGRVPSKLLAAARARSGAASTSELLLYALSKVALEDDFGRQLLARRGRVPKGTLEG
;
A
#
# COMPACT_ATOMS: atom_id res chain seq x y z
N MET A 1 39.37 4.55 -5.95
CA MET A 1 37.98 4.46 -6.47
C MET A 1 37.11 3.96 -5.33
N ALA A 2 36.50 4.89 -4.59
CA ALA A 2 35.61 4.56 -3.48
C ALA A 2 34.19 4.35 -4.04
N PRO A 3 33.39 3.41 -3.52
CA PRO A 3 32.01 3.28 -3.96
C PRO A 3 31.20 4.46 -3.42
N GLU A 4 30.50 5.17 -4.32
CA GLU A 4 29.48 6.15 -3.95
C GLU A 4 28.34 5.43 -3.24
N THR A 5 28.16 5.74 -1.97
CA THR A 5 27.02 5.32 -1.17
C THR A 5 25.75 5.98 -1.74
N VAL A 6 24.99 5.25 -2.56
CA VAL A 6 23.62 5.66 -2.93
C VAL A 6 22.69 5.32 -1.76
N GLN A 7 22.74 6.14 -0.72
CA GLN A 7 21.67 6.28 0.25
C GLN A 7 21.23 7.73 0.26
N ALA A 8 20.66 8.17 -0.86
CA ALA A 8 19.67 9.22 -0.79
C ALA A 8 18.47 8.61 -0.04
N ALA A 9 18.25 9.05 1.21
CA ALA A 9 16.98 8.88 1.86
C ALA A 9 15.93 9.43 0.89
N VAL A 10 15.15 8.53 0.27
CA VAL A 10 14.02 8.95 -0.54
C VAL A 10 13.05 9.57 0.44
N GLU A 11 13.06 10.90 0.50
CA GLU A 11 12.07 11.66 1.24
C GLU A 11 10.69 11.09 0.87
N PRO A 12 9.84 10.78 1.86
CA PRO A 12 8.56 10.18 1.60
C PRO A 12 7.77 11.14 0.70
N ASP A 13 7.65 10.77 -0.58
CA ASP A 13 6.80 11.47 -1.52
C ASP A 13 5.35 11.29 -1.05
N GLU A 14 4.86 12.30 -0.31
CA GLU A 14 3.54 12.30 0.30
C GLU A 14 2.43 12.21 -0.76
N ASP A 15 2.67 12.78 -1.94
CA ASP A 15 1.73 12.73 -3.06
C ASP A 15 1.65 11.33 -3.64
N LEU A 16 2.78 10.64 -3.78
CA LEU A 16 2.82 9.24 -4.16
C LEU A 16 2.18 8.33 -3.09
N ALA A 17 2.44 8.59 -1.80
CA ALA A 17 1.83 7.83 -0.71
C ALA A 17 0.30 7.99 -0.70
N ARG A 18 -0.19 9.22 -0.91
CA ARG A 18 -1.62 9.54 -1.06
C ARG A 18 -2.23 8.87 -2.28
N ALA A 19 -1.55 8.91 -3.43
CA ALA A 19 -2.00 8.27 -4.66
C ALA A 19 -2.13 6.74 -4.48
N ARG A 20 -1.14 6.09 -3.88
CA ARG A 20 -1.18 4.64 -3.58
C ARG A 20 -2.33 4.27 -2.66
N ARG A 21 -2.56 5.06 -1.60
CA ARG A 21 -3.69 4.84 -0.68
C ARG A 21 -5.03 4.99 -1.39
N LYS A 22 -5.19 6.02 -2.22
CA LYS A 22 -6.39 6.24 -3.05
C LYS A 22 -6.67 5.05 -3.95
N LEU A 23 -5.65 4.56 -4.67
CA LEU A 23 -5.80 3.40 -5.56
C LEU A 23 -6.21 2.13 -4.79
N ALA A 24 -5.66 1.90 -3.59
CA ALA A 24 -6.06 0.77 -2.76
C ALA A 24 -7.52 0.89 -2.29
N PHE A 25 -7.98 2.10 -1.98
CA PHE A 25 -9.38 2.32 -1.64
C PHE A 25 -10.31 2.11 -2.84
N GLU A 26 -9.95 2.62 -4.01
CA GLU A 26 -10.74 2.41 -5.24
C GLU A 26 -10.84 0.92 -5.60
N ALA A 27 -9.75 0.17 -5.44
CA ALA A 27 -9.77 -1.27 -5.67
C ALA A 27 -10.64 -2.02 -4.64
N ALA A 28 -10.55 -1.68 -3.36
CA ALA A 28 -11.40 -2.27 -2.32
C ALA A 28 -12.88 -1.91 -2.50
N ASP A 29 -13.18 -0.69 -2.94
CA ASP A 29 -14.54 -0.24 -3.27
C ASP A 29 -15.13 -1.02 -4.44
N ALA A 30 -14.33 -1.27 -5.49
CA ALA A 30 -14.73 -2.04 -6.66
C ALA A 30 -15.09 -3.51 -6.33
N GLU A 31 -14.48 -4.08 -5.28
CA GLU A 31 -14.81 -5.42 -4.74
C GLU A 31 -15.95 -5.37 -3.70
N GLY A 32 -16.54 -4.20 -3.44
CA GLY A 32 -17.63 -4.02 -2.47
C GLY A 32 -17.21 -4.09 -1.00
N LEU A 33 -15.91 -3.91 -0.71
CA LEU A 33 -15.34 -4.03 0.64
C LEU A 33 -15.33 -2.71 1.43
N LEU A 34 -15.59 -1.58 0.78
CA LEU A 34 -15.71 -0.29 1.43
C LEU A 34 -17.18 0.05 1.72
N GLY A 35 -17.41 0.55 2.93
CA GLY A 35 -18.75 0.82 3.43
C GLY A 35 -18.72 1.58 4.76
N PRO A 36 -19.85 1.62 5.50
CA PRO A 36 -19.90 2.28 6.81
C PRO A 36 -18.88 1.66 7.78
N ARG A 37 -18.27 2.50 8.61
CA ARG A 37 -17.32 2.07 9.66
C ARG A 37 -18.08 1.63 10.91
N ASP A 38 -18.63 0.43 10.88
CA ASP A 38 -19.50 -0.13 11.93
C ASP A 38 -18.78 -0.98 12.98
N THR A 39 -17.54 -1.39 12.70
CA THR A 39 -16.78 -2.33 13.52
C THR A 39 -15.50 -1.71 14.07
N ALA A 40 -15.30 -1.82 15.38
CA ALA A 40 -14.09 -1.35 16.05
C ALA A 40 -12.99 -2.44 16.06
N VAL A 41 -11.77 -2.06 15.68
CA VAL A 41 -10.59 -2.94 15.73
C VAL A 41 -9.55 -2.32 16.66
N GLY A 42 -9.14 -3.07 17.70
CA GLY A 42 -8.18 -2.62 18.71
C GLY A 42 -7.09 -3.65 19.00
N GLY A 43 -5.89 -3.19 19.37
CA GLY A 43 -4.76 -4.05 19.71
C GLY A 43 -3.51 -3.24 20.09
N ARG A 44 -2.55 -3.89 20.77
CA ARG A 44 -1.24 -3.27 21.04
C ARG A 44 -0.31 -3.51 19.86
N VAL A 45 0.37 -2.44 19.42
CA VAL A 45 1.39 -2.51 18.36
C VAL A 45 2.67 -1.79 18.81
N PRO A 46 3.85 -2.22 18.31
CA PRO A 46 5.08 -1.48 18.54
C PRO A 46 4.99 -0.05 17.99
N SER A 47 5.42 0.94 18.78
CA SER A 47 5.36 2.37 18.39
C SER A 47 6.19 2.68 17.13
N LYS A 48 7.35 2.04 16.99
CA LYS A 48 8.21 2.16 15.80
C LYS A 48 7.51 1.66 14.53
N LEU A 49 6.76 0.56 14.64
CA LEU A 49 5.99 0.03 13.51
C LEU A 49 4.87 0.99 13.13
N LEU A 50 4.14 1.53 14.11
CA LEU A 50 3.08 2.50 13.87
C LEU A 50 3.62 3.76 13.18
N ALA A 51 4.78 4.28 13.63
CA ALA A 51 5.42 5.45 13.02
C ALA A 51 5.84 5.19 11.57
N ALA A 52 6.51 4.06 11.30
CA ALA A 52 6.94 3.69 9.95
C ALA A 52 5.74 3.49 9.01
N ALA A 53 4.66 2.85 9.50
CA ALA A 53 3.45 2.64 8.73
C ALA A 53 2.75 3.97 8.37
N ARG A 54 2.71 4.93 9.29
CA ARG A 54 2.18 6.29 9.02
C ARG A 54 3.03 7.02 7.98
N ALA A 55 4.35 7.05 8.16
CA ALA A 55 5.25 7.72 7.23
C ALA A 55 5.12 7.14 5.81
N ARG A 56 5.01 5.80 5.68
CA ARG A 56 4.90 5.15 4.38
C ARG A 56 3.52 5.27 3.73
N SER A 57 2.46 5.29 4.53
CA SER A 57 1.08 5.35 4.04
C SER A 57 0.61 6.78 3.78
N GLY A 58 1.21 7.78 4.44
CA GLY A 58 0.71 9.16 4.48
C GLY A 58 -0.63 9.30 5.21
N ALA A 59 -1.02 8.32 6.04
CA ALA A 59 -2.33 8.30 6.69
C ALA A 59 -2.40 9.33 7.83
N ALA A 60 -3.43 10.19 7.79
CA ALA A 60 -3.64 11.27 8.75
C ALA A 60 -4.20 10.75 10.09
N SER A 61 -4.86 9.59 10.10
CA SER A 61 -5.49 9.02 11.30
C SER A 61 -5.22 7.52 11.47
N THR A 62 -5.37 7.01 12.69
CA THR A 62 -5.28 5.57 12.95
C THR A 62 -6.34 4.80 12.20
N SER A 63 -7.57 5.30 12.14
CA SER A 63 -8.67 4.67 11.41
C SER A 63 -8.39 4.61 9.91
N GLU A 64 -7.81 5.65 9.34
CA GLU A 64 -7.39 5.66 7.93
C GLU A 64 -6.23 4.69 7.66
N LEU A 65 -5.26 4.64 8.57
CA LEU A 65 -4.16 3.66 8.49
C LEU A 65 -4.67 2.23 8.55
N LEU A 66 -5.60 1.94 9.47
CA LEU A 66 -6.22 0.62 9.61
C LEU A 66 -7.03 0.26 8.37
N LEU A 67 -7.84 1.19 7.85
CA LEU A 67 -8.60 0.96 6.63
C LEU A 67 -7.67 0.65 5.46
N TYR A 68 -6.60 1.44 5.28
CA TYR A 68 -5.62 1.19 4.23
C TYR A 68 -4.92 -0.16 4.40
N ALA A 69 -4.48 -0.51 5.61
CA ALA A 69 -3.85 -1.80 5.87
C ALA A 69 -4.78 -2.97 5.57
N LEU A 70 -6.05 -2.91 5.99
CA LEU A 70 -7.04 -3.94 5.72
C LEU A 70 -7.37 -4.04 4.24
N SER A 71 -7.52 -2.91 3.52
CA SER A 71 -7.67 -2.90 2.07
C SER A 71 -6.49 -3.59 1.40
N LYS A 72 -5.25 -3.28 1.82
CA LYS A 72 -4.07 -3.95 1.26
C LYS A 72 -4.09 -5.46 1.51
N VAL A 73 -4.38 -5.91 2.73
CA VAL A 73 -4.41 -7.34 3.06
C VAL A 73 -5.50 -8.07 2.25
N ALA A 74 -6.72 -7.52 2.22
CA ALA A 74 -7.83 -8.12 1.48
C ALA A 74 -7.57 -8.19 -0.04
N LEU A 75 -6.91 -7.17 -0.60
CA LEU A 75 -6.54 -7.18 -2.02
C LEU A 75 -5.33 -8.09 -2.29
N GLU A 76 -4.28 -8.03 -1.45
CA GLU A 76 -3.02 -8.81 -1.55
C GLU A 76 -3.25 -10.32 -1.61
N ASP A 77 -4.25 -10.86 -0.90
CA ASP A 77 -4.63 -12.26 -0.99
C ASP A 77 -5.10 -12.68 -2.39
N ASP A 78 -5.68 -11.76 -3.16
CA ASP A 78 -6.16 -12.00 -4.53
C ASP A 78 -5.15 -11.60 -5.62
N PHE A 79 -4.07 -10.87 -5.31
CA PHE A 79 -3.06 -10.51 -6.33
C PHE A 79 -2.44 -11.75 -6.98
N GLY A 80 -2.13 -12.80 -6.22
CA GLY A 80 -1.58 -14.05 -6.78
C GLY A 80 -2.54 -14.68 -7.78
N ARG A 81 -3.83 -14.77 -7.43
CA ARG A 81 -4.88 -15.33 -8.30
C ARG A 81 -5.15 -14.45 -9.51
N GLN A 82 -5.28 -13.13 -9.32
CA GLN A 82 -5.51 -12.18 -10.40
C GLN A 82 -4.32 -12.07 -11.36
N LEU A 83 -3.09 -12.11 -10.85
CA LEU A 83 -1.88 -12.12 -11.67
C LEU A 83 -1.79 -13.37 -12.55
N LEU A 84 -2.08 -14.54 -11.96
CA LEU A 84 -2.15 -15.80 -12.69
C LEU A 84 -3.29 -15.80 -13.72
N ALA A 85 -4.47 -15.29 -13.36
CA ALA A 85 -5.64 -15.17 -14.25
C ALA A 85 -5.37 -14.23 -15.44
N ARG A 86 -4.60 -13.15 -15.24
CA ARG A 86 -4.19 -12.22 -16.30
C ARG A 86 -3.08 -12.77 -17.21
N ARG A 87 -2.64 -14.04 -17.04
CA ARG A 87 -1.57 -14.68 -17.82
C ARG A 87 -0.35 -13.76 -18.02
N GLY A 88 0.04 -13.02 -16.97
CA GLY A 88 1.28 -12.22 -16.89
C GLY A 88 1.76 -11.61 -18.21
N ARG A 89 0.90 -10.92 -18.98
CA ARG A 89 1.32 -10.29 -20.23
C ARG A 89 2.00 -8.97 -19.92
N VAL A 90 3.31 -9.03 -19.74
CA VAL A 90 4.16 -7.83 -19.73
C VAL A 90 4.22 -7.30 -21.17
N PRO A 91 3.92 -6.01 -21.43
CA PRO A 91 4.08 -5.43 -22.76
C PRO A 91 5.49 -5.67 -23.29
N LYS A 92 5.64 -5.92 -24.60
CA LYS A 92 6.97 -5.99 -25.22
C LYS A 92 7.69 -4.66 -24.97
N GLY A 93 8.91 -4.72 -24.43
CA GLY A 93 9.75 -3.56 -24.11
C GLY A 93 9.83 -3.16 -22.63
N THR A 94 9.11 -3.82 -21.71
CA THR A 94 9.17 -3.48 -20.26
C THR A 94 10.48 -3.88 -19.57
N LEU A 95 11.25 -4.82 -20.14
CA LEU A 95 12.53 -5.31 -19.58
C LEU A 95 13.75 -4.89 -20.40
N GLU A 96 13.57 -4.03 -21.40
CA GLU A 96 14.69 -3.48 -22.17
C GLU A 96 15.05 -2.11 -21.60
N GLY A 97 15.96 -2.13 -20.63
CA GLY A 97 16.57 -0.98 -19.99
C GLY A 97 17.86 -1.38 -19.30
#